data_AF-A0A9J7E0F7-F1
#
_entry.id   AF-A0A9J7E0F7-F1
#
_cell.length_a   1.000
_cell.length_b   1.000
_cell.length_c   1.000
_cell.angle_alpha   90.00
_cell.angle_beta   90.00
_cell.angle_gamma   90.00
#
_symmetry.space_group_name_H-M   'P 1'
#
loop_
_entity.id
_entity.type
_entity.pdbx_description
1 polymer ?
#
loop_
_entity_poly.entity_id
_entity_poly.type
_entity_poly.pdbx_seq_one_letter_code
_entity_poly.pdbx_strand_id
1 'polypeptide(L)'
;MRVSNTTINVFVGCCASAFLMEILMANWPNSANLVTYLQFFFISLQGFIVTTKWGTVGPKIPISQYVLLVTLFFVTTVANNYVYALHVPSTLHMIIRSASSPASMLVYCCVKKQLPKLNNAIGSILISAGVALAMYGGAPTDEENKGTFLYWCIGVTILLVTLITGAFTGLQQERLYSRYGKHPNEMLFYTHAIPLPVFFGLTPQLLSTATILPFAAWVLIALNILSQFYCTHSVHELATKETSVTVTFILTLRKFASLLISTIVFKNNLNIYHVIGTMLVAIGTCVYFNFFSARRQRPVSMKTE
;
A
#
# COMPACT_ATOMS: atom_id res chain seq x y z
N MET A 1 -17.32 7.33 -18.01
CA MET A 1 -16.50 6.14 -17.69
C MET A 1 -17.43 5.07 -17.14
N ARG A 2 -17.58 3.93 -17.82
CA ARG A 2 -18.31 2.78 -17.26
C ARG A 2 -17.43 2.21 -16.14
N VAL A 3 -17.86 2.25 -14.89
CA VAL A 3 -17.08 1.71 -13.77
C VAL A 3 -16.97 0.20 -13.99
N SER A 4 -15.76 -0.30 -14.21
CA SER A 4 -15.52 -1.74 -14.36
C SER A 4 -15.74 -2.44 -13.03
N ASN A 5 -16.32 -3.65 -13.04
CA ASN A 5 -16.48 -4.49 -11.84
C ASN A 5 -15.15 -4.65 -11.08
N THR A 6 -14.01 -4.67 -11.80
CA THR A 6 -12.67 -4.73 -11.21
C THR A 6 -12.39 -3.53 -10.31
N THR A 7 -12.79 -2.32 -10.72
CA THR A 7 -12.61 -1.09 -9.94
C THR A 7 -13.43 -1.12 -8.65
N ILE A 8 -14.68 -1.59 -8.73
CA ILE A 8 -15.55 -1.75 -7.55
C ILE A 8 -14.92 -2.73 -6.56
N ASN A 9 -14.43 -3.87 -7.04
CA ASN A 9 -13.78 -4.87 -6.20
C ASN A 9 -12.51 -4.33 -5.52
N VAL A 10 -11.73 -3.50 -6.22
CA VAL A 10 -10.57 -2.81 -5.61
C VAL A 10 -11.02 -1.88 -4.50
N PHE A 11 -12.06 -1.07 -4.72
CA PHE A 11 -12.56 -0.17 -3.67
C PHE A 11 -13.06 -0.95 -2.46
N VAL A 12 -13.97 -1.91 -2.65
CA VAL A 12 -14.58 -2.66 -1.56
C VAL A 12 -13.53 -3.46 -0.79
N GLY A 13 -12.75 -4.31 -1.46
CA GLY A 13 -11.79 -5.20 -0.79
C GLY A 13 -10.70 -4.43 -0.05
N CYS A 14 -10.17 -3.37 -0.66
CA CYS A 14 -9.08 -2.63 -0.05
C CYS A 14 -9.53 -1.64 1.03
N CYS A 15 -10.70 -1.01 0.89
CA CYS A 15 -11.26 -0.20 1.97
C CYS A 15 -11.61 -1.08 3.18
N ALA A 16 -12.20 -2.25 2.95
CA ALA A 16 -12.49 -3.22 4.01
C ALA A 16 -11.21 -3.70 4.70
N SER A 17 -10.17 -4.08 3.94
CA SER A 17 -8.87 -4.47 4.51
C SER A 17 -8.24 -3.36 5.34
N ALA A 18 -8.22 -2.12 4.83
CA ALA A 18 -7.65 -0.98 5.55
C ALA A 18 -8.40 -0.69 6.86
N PHE A 19 -9.74 -0.70 6.81
CA PHE A 19 -10.59 -0.45 7.97
C PHE A 19 -10.45 -1.56 9.03
N LEU A 20 -10.42 -2.82 8.62
CA LEU A 20 -10.20 -3.95 9.54
C LEU A 20 -8.81 -3.91 10.16
N MET A 21 -7.78 -3.53 9.40
CA MET A 21 -6.44 -3.33 9.93
C MET A 21 -6.42 -2.19 10.95
N GLU A 22 -7.14 -1.11 10.70
CA GLU A 22 -7.25 0.00 11.66
C GLU A 22 -7.90 -0.42 12.97
N ILE A 23 -9.00 -1.18 12.93
CA ILE A 23 -9.63 -1.77 14.14
C ILE A 23 -8.64 -2.68 14.88
N LEU A 24 -7.92 -3.53 14.14
CA LEU A 24 -6.92 -4.44 14.74
C LEU A 24 -5.79 -3.68 15.43
N MET A 25 -5.26 -2.63 14.78
CA MET A 25 -4.15 -1.84 15.34
C MET A 25 -4.60 -0.94 16.50
N ALA A 26 -5.85 -0.49 16.51
CA ALA A 26 -6.41 0.27 17.63
C ALA A 26 -6.55 -0.57 18.91
N ASN A 27 -6.88 -1.87 18.77
CA ASN A 27 -7.12 -2.74 19.92
C ASN A 27 -5.90 -3.61 20.29
N TRP A 28 -5.15 -4.12 19.30
CA TRP A 28 -4.03 -5.04 19.48
C TRP A 28 -2.85 -4.68 18.54
N PRO A 29 -2.13 -3.58 18.78
CA PRO A 29 -1.05 -3.11 17.91
C PRO A 29 0.10 -4.14 17.77
N ASN A 30 0.37 -4.93 18.81
CA ASN A 30 1.40 -5.97 18.80
C ASN A 30 1.13 -7.12 17.81
N SER A 31 -0.09 -7.22 17.27
CA SER A 31 -0.50 -8.26 16.31
C SER A 31 -0.07 -7.99 14.87
N ALA A 32 0.47 -6.81 14.54
CA ALA A 32 0.72 -6.38 13.16
C ALA A 32 1.58 -7.37 12.35
N ASN A 33 2.66 -7.88 12.95
CA ASN A 33 3.55 -8.85 12.31
C ASN A 33 2.85 -10.20 12.07
N LEU A 34 1.99 -10.63 13.00
CA LEU A 34 1.19 -11.85 12.88
C LEU A 34 0.17 -11.74 11.75
N VAL A 35 -0.56 -10.62 11.69
CA VAL A 35 -1.50 -10.35 10.59
C VAL A 35 -0.80 -10.44 9.24
N THR A 36 0.37 -9.80 9.13
CA THR A 36 1.15 -9.77 7.89
C THR A 36 1.65 -11.14 7.49
N TYR A 37 2.18 -11.90 8.44
CA TYR A 37 2.59 -13.28 8.21
C TYR A 37 1.42 -14.13 7.68
N LEU A 38 0.25 -14.06 8.33
CA LEU A 38 -0.92 -14.83 7.93
C LEU A 38 -1.46 -14.40 6.56
N GLN A 39 -1.43 -13.11 6.23
CA GLN A 39 -1.76 -12.60 4.89
C GLN A 39 -0.82 -13.19 3.83
N PHE A 40 0.50 -13.14 4.07
CA PHE A 40 1.50 -13.69 3.15
C PHE A 40 1.31 -15.19 3.00
N PHE A 41 1.14 -15.91 4.11
CA PHE A 41 0.92 -17.35 4.12
C PHE A 41 -0.32 -17.74 3.33
N PHE A 42 -1.45 -17.06 3.54
CA PHE A 42 -2.70 -17.33 2.83
C PHE A 42 -2.57 -17.07 1.32
N ILE A 43 -2.00 -15.93 0.92
CA ILE A 43 -1.79 -15.57 -0.48
C ILE A 43 -0.84 -16.58 -1.16
N SER A 44 0.23 -16.98 -0.48
CA SER A 44 1.16 -17.99 -0.99
C SER A 44 0.53 -19.37 -1.09
N LEU A 45 -0.26 -19.80 -0.12
CA LEU A 45 -0.96 -21.09 -0.16
C LEU A 45 -1.95 -21.13 -1.34
N GLN A 46 -2.76 -20.08 -1.49
CA GLN A 46 -3.69 -19.95 -2.61
C GLN A 46 -2.94 -19.92 -3.95
N GLY A 47 -1.85 -19.15 -4.04
CA GLY A 47 -1.04 -19.06 -5.26
C GLY A 47 -0.35 -20.38 -5.60
N PHE A 48 0.09 -21.15 -4.61
CA PHE A 48 0.69 -22.46 -4.82
C PHE A 48 -0.32 -23.46 -5.43
N ILE A 49 -1.55 -23.46 -4.93
CA ILE A 49 -2.63 -24.33 -5.40
C ILE A 49 -3.12 -23.89 -6.79
N VAL A 50 -3.39 -22.60 -6.97
CA VAL A 50 -4.08 -22.08 -8.17
C VAL A 50 -3.11 -21.69 -9.28
N THR A 51 -2.05 -20.95 -8.96
CA THR A 51 -1.10 -20.41 -9.95
C THR A 51 -0.08 -21.46 -10.35
N THR A 52 0.56 -22.10 -9.38
CA THR A 52 1.63 -23.08 -9.63
C THR A 52 1.07 -24.50 -9.84
N LYS A 53 -0.24 -24.71 -9.62
CA LYS A 53 -0.93 -26.02 -9.72
C LYS A 53 -0.12 -27.12 -9.04
N TRP A 54 0.15 -26.96 -7.75
CA TRP A 54 0.96 -27.91 -6.95
C TRP A 54 2.41 -28.07 -7.42
N GLY A 55 2.99 -27.04 -8.05
CA GLY A 55 4.37 -27.09 -8.53
C GLY A 55 4.52 -27.61 -9.96
N THR A 56 3.43 -27.95 -10.65
CA THR A 56 3.48 -28.45 -12.03
C THR A 56 3.81 -27.37 -13.06
N VAL A 57 3.48 -26.10 -12.77
CA VAL A 57 3.76 -24.96 -13.65
C VAL A 57 4.97 -24.20 -13.14
N GLY A 58 6.05 -24.19 -13.94
CA GLY A 58 7.26 -23.44 -13.64
C GLY A 58 7.11 -21.92 -13.82
N PRO A 59 8.01 -21.11 -13.21
CA PRO A 59 8.03 -19.67 -13.39
C PRO A 59 8.32 -19.28 -14.85
N LYS A 60 7.54 -18.33 -15.38
CA LYS A 60 7.81 -17.71 -16.69
C LYS A 60 8.82 -16.57 -16.55
N ILE A 61 8.85 -15.94 -15.38
CA ILE A 61 9.83 -14.91 -15.02
C ILE A 61 10.91 -15.56 -14.15
N PRO A 62 12.20 -15.45 -14.51
CA PRO A 62 13.27 -16.06 -13.71
C PRO A 62 13.31 -15.47 -12.29
N ILE A 63 13.42 -16.36 -11.28
CA ILE A 63 13.37 -16.01 -9.84
C ILE A 63 14.41 -14.94 -9.47
N SER A 64 15.57 -14.91 -10.15
CA SER A 64 16.61 -13.90 -9.93
C SER A 64 16.14 -12.46 -10.16
N GLN A 65 15.17 -12.25 -11.06
CA GLN A 65 14.61 -10.91 -11.33
C GLN A 65 13.62 -10.47 -10.25
N TYR A 66 13.10 -11.40 -9.45
CA TYR A 66 12.21 -11.09 -8.33
C TYR A 66 12.95 -10.58 -7.10
N VAL A 67 14.25 -10.89 -6.94
CA VAL A 67 15.01 -10.56 -5.71
C VAL A 67 14.86 -9.09 -5.32
N LEU A 68 15.06 -8.16 -6.26
CA LEU A 68 14.93 -6.73 -5.97
C LEU A 68 13.49 -6.32 -5.64
N LEU A 69 12.51 -6.83 -6.39
CA LEU A 69 11.10 -6.50 -6.18
C LEU A 69 10.60 -7.03 -4.83
N VAL A 70 10.95 -8.27 -4.51
CA VAL A 70 10.59 -8.96 -3.28
C VAL A 70 11.20 -8.25 -2.08
N THR A 71 12.48 -7.91 -2.12
CA THR A 71 13.15 -7.18 -1.03
C THR A 71 12.50 -5.83 -0.79
N LEU A 72 12.25 -5.04 -1.84
CA LEU A 72 11.57 -3.75 -1.71
C LEU A 72 10.17 -3.91 -1.13
N PHE A 73 9.38 -4.84 -1.67
CA PHE A 73 8.00 -5.09 -1.22
C PHE A 73 7.94 -5.55 0.25
N PHE A 74 8.84 -6.46 0.64
CA PHE A 74 8.92 -6.96 2.00
C PHE A 74 9.31 -5.85 2.99
N VAL A 75 10.38 -5.10 2.69
CA VAL A 75 10.82 -3.98 3.52
C VAL A 75 9.71 -2.93 3.66
N THR A 76 9.08 -2.53 2.55
CA THR A 76 7.97 -1.58 2.57
C THR A 76 6.80 -2.10 3.42
N THR A 77 6.47 -3.39 3.33
CA THR A 77 5.34 -3.97 4.07
C THR A 77 5.62 -4.00 5.58
N VAL A 78 6.74 -4.59 5.98
CA VAL A 78 7.12 -4.70 7.40
C VAL A 78 7.30 -3.32 8.04
N ALA A 79 7.96 -2.39 7.34
CA ALA A 79 8.16 -1.03 7.83
C ALA A 79 6.82 -0.28 8.01
N ASN A 80 5.87 -0.41 7.07
CA ASN A 80 4.55 0.21 7.22
C ASN A 80 3.77 -0.35 8.41
N ASN A 81 3.96 -1.63 8.75
CA ASN A 81 3.29 -2.24 9.90
C ASN A 81 3.93 -1.80 11.22
N TYR A 82 5.26 -1.66 11.25
CA TYR A 82 5.98 -1.19 12.43
C TYR A 82 5.60 0.24 12.83
N VAL A 83 5.24 1.08 11.86
CA VAL A 83 4.76 2.46 12.12
C VAL A 83 3.57 2.51 13.08
N TYR A 84 2.68 1.50 13.06
CA TYR A 84 1.56 1.45 14.00
C TYR A 84 2.02 1.31 15.46
N ALA A 85 3.17 0.68 15.71
CA ALA A 85 3.76 0.58 17.04
C ALA A 85 4.47 1.88 17.49
N LEU A 86 4.74 2.81 16.56
CA LEU A 86 5.43 4.08 16.82
C LEU A 86 4.47 5.24 17.14
N HIS A 87 3.25 4.93 17.60
CA HIS A 87 2.23 5.92 18.00
C HIS A 87 1.85 6.92 16.89
N VAL A 88 2.03 6.55 15.62
CA VAL A 88 1.54 7.35 14.50
C VAL A 88 0.05 7.04 14.29
N PRO A 89 -0.86 8.04 14.39
CA PRO A 89 -2.28 7.81 14.19
C PRO A 89 -2.56 7.23 12.79
N SER A 90 -3.48 6.25 12.71
CA SER A 90 -3.88 5.61 11.46
C SER A 90 -4.33 6.61 10.40
N THR A 91 -5.05 7.66 10.81
CA THR A 91 -5.47 8.76 9.92
C THR A 91 -4.27 9.48 9.29
N LEU A 92 -3.24 9.82 10.09
CA LEU A 92 -2.03 10.48 9.58
C LEU A 92 -1.24 9.56 8.64
N HIS A 93 -1.13 8.27 8.99
CA HIS A 93 -0.54 7.25 8.11
C HIS A 93 -1.23 7.25 6.74
N MET A 94 -2.56 7.25 6.68
CA MET A 94 -3.30 7.25 5.42
C MET A 94 -3.11 8.52 4.58
N ILE A 95 -3.02 9.69 5.24
CA ILE A 95 -2.71 10.96 4.55
C ILE A 95 -1.31 10.90 3.95
N ILE A 96 -0.29 10.56 4.73
CA ILE A 96 1.10 10.44 4.26
C ILE A 96 1.18 9.42 3.12
N ARG A 97 0.53 8.26 3.25
CA ARG A 97 0.53 7.20 2.23
C ARG A 97 -0.11 7.63 0.90
N SER A 98 -0.88 8.71 0.89
CA SER A 98 -1.46 9.30 -0.33
C SER A 98 -0.42 10.09 -1.16
N ALA A 99 0.70 10.50 -0.56
CA ALA A 99 1.85 11.05 -1.28
C ALA A 99 2.67 10.00 -2.08
N SER A 100 2.17 8.78 -2.24
CA SER A 100 2.79 7.77 -3.11
C SER A 100 2.87 8.22 -4.59
N SER A 101 1.93 9.06 -5.05
CA SER A 101 1.93 9.59 -6.42
C SER A 101 3.07 10.59 -6.65
N PRO A 102 3.25 11.65 -5.82
CA PRO A 102 4.46 12.47 -5.78
C PRO A 102 5.76 11.65 -5.73
N ALA A 103 5.84 10.68 -4.81
CA ALA A 103 7.02 9.83 -4.66
C ALA A 103 7.33 9.04 -5.93
N SER A 104 6.31 8.46 -6.57
CA SER A 104 6.46 7.72 -7.83
C SER A 104 6.91 8.62 -8.97
N MET A 105 6.36 9.84 -9.07
CA MET A 105 6.80 10.83 -10.05
C MET A 105 8.27 11.19 -9.84
N LEU A 106 8.66 11.48 -8.60
CA LEU A 106 10.04 11.85 -8.25
C LEU A 106 11.01 10.74 -8.65
N VAL A 107 10.74 9.49 -8.25
CA VAL A 107 11.56 8.32 -8.63
C VAL A 107 11.63 8.17 -10.15
N TYR A 108 10.50 8.32 -10.85
CA TYR A 108 10.46 8.21 -12.31
C TYR A 108 11.28 9.30 -13.00
N CYS A 109 11.18 10.56 -12.54
CA CYS A 109 11.96 11.68 -13.06
C CYS A 109 13.45 11.48 -12.80
N CYS A 110 13.85 11.03 -11.61
CA CYS A 110 15.24 10.73 -11.28
C CYS A 110 15.82 9.61 -12.16
N VAL A 111 15.06 8.53 -12.37
CA VAL A 111 15.54 7.36 -13.11
C VAL A 111 15.53 7.56 -14.62
N LYS A 112 14.48 8.15 -15.19
CA LYS A 112 14.36 8.35 -16.66
C LYS A 112 14.91 9.70 -17.12
N LYS A 113 15.33 10.59 -16.21
CA LYS A 113 15.78 11.98 -16.49
C LYS A 113 14.78 12.77 -17.35
N GLN A 114 13.49 12.48 -17.24
CA GLN A 114 12.42 13.16 -17.97
C GLN A 114 11.72 14.16 -17.05
N LEU A 115 11.50 15.37 -17.54
CA LEU A 115 10.78 16.41 -16.80
C LEU A 115 9.29 16.04 -16.69
N PRO A 116 8.67 16.24 -15.51
CA PRO A 116 7.25 16.00 -15.33
C PRO A 116 6.45 17.04 -16.12
N LYS A 117 5.22 16.66 -16.53
CA LYS A 117 4.27 17.63 -17.07
C LYS A 117 3.89 18.65 -16.00
N LEU A 118 3.60 19.89 -16.41
CA LEU A 118 3.22 20.99 -15.51
C LEU A 118 2.11 20.59 -14.52
N ASN A 119 1.08 19.89 -14.99
CA ASN A 119 -0.04 19.49 -14.12
C ASN A 119 0.32 18.39 -13.11
N ASN A 120 1.21 17.47 -13.48
CA ASN A 120 1.74 16.49 -12.54
C ASN A 120 2.61 17.17 -11.48
N ALA A 121 3.39 18.18 -11.88
CA ALA A 121 4.18 18.97 -10.94
C ALA A 121 3.29 19.77 -9.98
N ILE A 122 2.28 20.50 -10.49
CA ILE A 122 1.33 21.26 -9.67
C ILE A 122 0.57 20.33 -8.72
N GLY A 123 0.00 19.23 -9.24
CA GLY A 123 -0.71 18.25 -8.42
C GLY A 123 0.20 17.60 -7.36
N SER A 124 1.46 17.32 -7.71
CA SER A 124 2.44 16.79 -6.77
C SER A 124 2.78 17.78 -5.66
N ILE A 125 2.96 19.06 -5.98
CA ILE A 125 3.21 20.13 -4.99
C ILE A 125 2.01 20.24 -4.04
N LEU A 126 0.79 20.21 -4.59
CA LEU A 126 -0.43 20.33 -3.80
C LEU A 126 -0.64 19.13 -2.87
N ILE A 127 -0.37 17.91 -3.33
CA ILE A 127 -0.39 16.72 -2.47
C ILE A 127 0.67 16.83 -1.37
N SER A 128 1.92 17.19 -1.72
CA SER A 128 3.01 17.31 -0.74
C SER A 128 2.73 18.38 0.32
N ALA A 129 2.16 19.53 -0.07
CA ALA A 129 1.75 20.59 0.86
C ALA A 129 0.63 20.11 1.79
N GLY A 130 -0.34 19.34 1.28
CA GLY A 130 -1.43 18.79 2.09
C GLY A 130 -0.93 17.78 3.12
N VAL A 131 0.01 16.92 2.73
CA VAL A 131 0.68 16.00 3.65
C VAL A 131 1.50 16.76 4.70
N ALA A 132 2.24 17.81 4.32
CA ALA A 132 3.01 18.63 5.25
C ALA A 132 2.10 19.30 6.31
N LEU A 133 0.96 19.87 5.90
CA LEU A 133 -0.02 20.45 6.82
C LEU A 133 -0.60 19.40 7.77
N ALA A 134 -0.94 18.22 7.27
CA ALA A 134 -1.44 17.13 8.10
C ALA A 134 -0.38 16.62 9.10
N MET A 135 0.89 16.52 8.68
CA MET A 135 1.99 16.17 9.58
C MET A 135 2.16 17.20 10.69
N TYR A 136 2.06 18.49 10.37
CA TYR A 136 2.10 19.55 11.36
C TYR A 136 0.93 19.44 12.36
N GLY A 137 -0.28 19.20 11.88
CA GLY A 137 -1.46 19.04 12.72
C GLY A 137 -1.51 17.76 13.57
N GLY A 138 -0.71 16.75 13.18
CA GLY A 138 -0.62 15.46 13.87
C GLY A 138 0.62 15.32 14.77
N ALA A 139 1.45 16.36 14.90
CA ALA A 139 2.58 16.36 15.80
C ALA A 139 2.11 16.40 17.27
N PRO A 140 2.63 15.52 18.15
CA PRO A 140 2.24 15.55 19.56
C PRO A 140 2.74 16.84 20.24
N THR A 141 1.85 17.50 20.99
CA THR A 141 2.07 18.82 21.62
C THR A 141 2.52 18.77 23.07
N ASP A 142 2.61 17.57 23.69
CA ASP A 142 2.91 17.45 25.12
C ASP A 142 4.42 17.52 25.41
N GLU A 143 4.84 18.60 26.08
CA GLU A 143 6.22 18.87 26.48
C GLU A 143 6.77 17.92 27.56
N GLU A 144 5.94 17.09 28.21
CA GLU A 144 6.34 16.19 29.30
C GLU A 144 6.92 14.84 28.85
N ASN A 145 6.72 14.42 27.59
CA ASN A 145 7.23 13.14 27.09
C ASN A 145 7.99 13.30 25.76
N LYS A 146 9.20 13.87 25.83
CA LYS A 146 10.15 13.95 24.70
C LYS A 146 10.33 12.61 23.96
N GLY A 147 10.19 11.49 24.66
CA GLY A 147 10.22 10.14 24.07
C GLY A 147 9.13 9.92 23.02
N THR A 148 7.89 10.34 23.30
CA THR A 148 6.74 10.13 22.39
C THR A 148 6.88 10.90 21.09
N PHE A 149 7.36 12.16 21.16
CA PHE A 149 7.64 12.95 19.96
C PHE A 149 8.75 12.33 19.11
N LEU A 150 9.82 11.81 19.72
CA LEU A 150 10.89 11.13 19.00
C LEU A 150 10.40 9.86 18.29
N TYR A 151 9.61 9.00 18.96
CA TYR A 151 9.02 7.82 18.33
C TYR A 151 8.09 8.18 17.17
N TRP A 152 7.29 9.24 17.33
CA TRP A 152 6.44 9.75 16.26
C TRP A 152 7.26 10.24 15.06
N CYS A 153 8.33 11.02 15.29
CA CYS A 153 9.23 11.45 14.22
C CYS A 153 9.85 10.27 13.48
N ILE A 154 10.33 9.26 14.20
CA ILE A 154 10.87 8.02 13.61
C ILE A 154 9.78 7.35 12.75
N GLY A 155 8.55 7.25 13.24
CA GLY A 155 7.42 6.69 12.50
C GLY A 155 7.11 7.45 11.20
N VAL A 156 7.07 8.78 11.25
CA VAL A 156 6.87 9.63 10.07
C VAL A 156 8.02 9.48 9.08
N THR A 157 9.27 9.46 9.54
CA THR A 157 10.44 9.24 8.66
C THR A 157 10.37 7.88 7.98
N ILE A 158 10.01 6.82 8.72
CA ILE A 158 9.81 5.49 8.15
C ILE A 158 8.73 5.54 7.06
N LEU A 159 7.59 6.21 7.31
CA LEU A 159 6.54 6.36 6.28
C LEU A 159 7.02 7.08 5.02
N LEU A 160 7.80 8.16 5.16
CA LEU A 160 8.33 8.87 4.00
C LEU A 160 9.31 7.99 3.20
N VAL A 161 10.13 7.19 3.87
CA VAL A 161 11.02 6.21 3.22
C VAL A 161 10.21 5.08 2.57
N THR A 162 9.11 4.63 3.18
CA THR A 162 8.24 3.59 2.59
C THR A 162 7.51 4.08 1.34
N LEU A 163 7.23 5.38 1.23
CA LEU A 163 6.70 5.96 -0.02
C LEU A 163 7.68 5.84 -1.19
N ILE A 164 8.96 6.13 -0.94
CA ILE A 164 10.02 6.07 -1.97
C ILE A 164 10.31 4.61 -2.35
N THR A 165 10.45 3.71 -1.37
CA THR A 165 10.65 2.27 -1.65
C THR A 165 9.42 1.64 -2.32
N GLY A 166 8.22 2.07 -1.96
CA GLY A 166 6.98 1.70 -2.64
C GLY A 166 6.94 2.18 -4.11
N ALA A 167 7.41 3.39 -4.39
CA ALA A 167 7.58 3.90 -5.75
C ALA A 167 8.58 3.06 -6.57
N PHE A 168 9.71 2.68 -5.97
CA PHE A 168 10.66 1.76 -6.61
C PHE A 168 10.03 0.39 -6.88
N THR A 169 9.24 -0.15 -5.95
CA THR A 169 8.51 -1.42 -6.11
C THR A 169 7.61 -1.36 -7.35
N GLY A 170 6.81 -0.30 -7.50
CA GLY A 170 5.96 -0.09 -8.69
C GLY A 170 6.76 0.02 -9.99
N LEU A 171 7.88 0.75 -9.98
CA LEU A 171 8.76 0.88 -11.15
C LEU A 171 9.39 -0.45 -11.55
N GLN A 172 9.82 -1.27 -10.59
CA GLN A 172 10.35 -2.61 -10.88
C GLN A 172 9.25 -3.51 -11.45
N GLN A 173 8.04 -3.47 -10.89
CA GLN A 173 6.91 -4.23 -11.43
C GLN A 173 6.62 -3.86 -12.89
N GLU A 174 6.64 -2.57 -13.25
CA GLU A 174 6.49 -2.10 -14.64
C GLU A 174 7.61 -2.63 -15.54
N ARG A 175 8.86 -2.62 -15.07
CA ARG A 175 10.01 -3.15 -15.83
C ARG A 175 9.88 -4.64 -16.09
N LEU A 176 9.50 -5.43 -15.08
CA LEU A 176 9.30 -6.88 -15.23
C LEU A 176 8.18 -7.17 -16.23
N TYR A 177 7.04 -6.50 -16.11
CA TYR A 177 5.93 -6.67 -17.06
C TYR A 177 6.30 -6.25 -18.49
N SER A 178 7.13 -5.22 -18.65
CA SER A 178 7.57 -4.77 -19.97
C SER A 178 8.55 -5.75 -20.63
N ARG A 179 9.41 -6.42 -19.83
CA ARG A 179 10.43 -7.33 -20.35
C ARG A 179 9.89 -8.76 -20.58
N TYR A 180 9.13 -9.29 -19.63
CA TYR A 180 8.71 -10.69 -19.63
C TYR A 180 7.23 -10.91 -19.97
N GLY A 181 6.42 -9.86 -19.98
CA GLY A 181 4.97 -9.97 -20.17
C GLY A 181 4.19 -9.91 -18.86
N LYS A 182 2.87 -9.84 -18.98
CA LYS A 182 1.95 -9.66 -17.83
C LYS A 182 1.57 -11.00 -17.23
N HIS A 183 2.18 -11.35 -16.10
CA HIS A 183 1.83 -12.52 -15.30
C HIS A 183 1.42 -12.10 -13.88
N PRO A 184 0.21 -11.55 -13.68
CA PRO A 184 -0.20 -10.96 -12.39
C PRO A 184 -0.28 -11.99 -11.26
N ASN A 185 -0.79 -13.19 -11.54
CA ASN A 185 -0.96 -14.25 -10.55
C ASN A 185 0.39 -14.85 -10.12
N GLU A 186 1.31 -15.01 -11.07
CA GLU A 186 2.68 -15.45 -10.83
C GLU A 186 3.43 -14.41 -9.98
N MET A 187 3.34 -13.13 -10.36
CA MET A 187 3.90 -12.02 -9.62
C MET A 187 3.37 -11.97 -8.18
N LEU A 188 2.05 -12.09 -8.01
CA LEU A 188 1.40 -12.11 -6.70
C LEU A 188 1.90 -13.26 -5.83
N PHE A 189 2.03 -14.46 -6.40
CA PHE A 189 2.55 -15.63 -5.69
C PHE A 189 4.00 -15.42 -5.22
N TYR A 190 4.92 -15.08 -6.13
CA TYR A 190 6.34 -14.98 -5.79
C TYR A 190 6.66 -13.82 -4.85
N THR A 191 5.95 -12.69 -4.93
CA THR A 191 6.16 -11.56 -4.00
C THR A 191 5.77 -11.87 -2.56
N HIS A 192 4.88 -12.85 -2.34
CA HIS A 192 4.46 -13.27 -1.00
C HIS A 192 5.17 -14.56 -0.56
N ALA A 193 5.45 -15.49 -1.47
CA ALA A 193 6.06 -16.78 -1.14
C ALA A 193 7.55 -16.66 -0.82
N ILE A 194 8.31 -15.84 -1.55
CA ILE A 194 9.76 -15.72 -1.36
C ILE A 194 10.12 -15.08 0.00
N PRO A 195 9.39 -14.08 0.52
CA PRO A 195 9.65 -13.54 1.87
C PRO A 195 9.25 -14.45 3.03
N LEU A 196 8.38 -15.44 2.84
CA LEU A 196 7.88 -16.26 3.95
C LEU A 196 8.98 -16.87 4.84
N PRO A 197 10.09 -17.39 4.30
CA PRO A 197 11.18 -17.90 5.12
C PRO A 197 11.81 -16.85 6.05
N VAL A 198 11.77 -15.56 5.69
CA VAL A 198 12.30 -14.48 6.54
C VAL A 198 11.47 -14.34 7.83
N PHE A 199 10.18 -14.67 7.78
CA PHE A 199 9.34 -14.66 8.98
C PHE A 199 9.70 -15.76 9.99
N PHE A 200 10.50 -16.77 9.63
CA PHE A 200 10.97 -17.76 10.60
C PHE A 200 11.75 -17.12 11.76
N GLY A 201 12.49 -16.04 11.49
CA GLY A 201 13.19 -15.28 12.54
C GLY A 201 12.26 -14.56 13.52
N LEU A 202 10.98 -14.37 13.16
CA LEU A 202 9.97 -13.73 14.01
C LEU A 202 9.06 -14.74 14.73
N THR A 203 9.23 -16.04 14.47
CA THR A 203 8.38 -17.12 15.02
C THR A 203 8.12 -17.05 16.53
N PRO A 204 9.08 -16.77 17.43
CA PRO A 204 8.78 -16.72 18.86
C PRO A 204 7.79 -15.60 19.19
N GLN A 205 7.94 -14.43 18.57
CA GLN A 205 7.02 -13.30 18.73
C GLN A 205 5.64 -13.60 18.13
N LEU A 206 5.60 -14.30 17.00
CA LEU A 206 4.34 -14.68 16.34
C LEU A 206 3.54 -15.65 17.22
N LEU A 207 4.20 -16.66 17.79
CA LEU A 207 3.56 -17.68 18.62
C LEU A 207 3.06 -17.07 19.94
N SER A 208 3.88 -16.25 20.60
CA SER A 208 3.46 -15.59 21.83
C SER A 208 2.22 -14.73 21.60
N THR A 209 2.22 -13.94 20.53
CA THR A 209 1.09 -13.08 20.17
C THR A 209 -0.15 -13.90 19.83
N ALA A 210 -0.01 -15.01 19.09
CA ALA A 210 -1.11 -15.89 18.73
C ALA A 210 -1.83 -16.49 19.96
N THR A 211 -1.09 -16.83 21.01
CA THR A 211 -1.67 -17.40 22.25
C THR A 211 -2.41 -16.39 23.12
N ILE A 212 -2.05 -15.11 23.02
CA ILE A 212 -2.62 -14.03 23.87
C ILE A 212 -3.88 -13.44 23.24
N LEU A 213 -4.04 -13.55 21.91
CA LEU A 213 -5.15 -12.91 21.19
C LEU A 213 -6.50 -13.57 21.49
N PRO A 214 -7.55 -12.77 21.80
CA PRO A 214 -8.88 -13.29 22.04
C PRO A 214 -9.53 -13.77 20.74
N PHE A 215 -10.56 -14.61 20.84
CA PHE A 215 -11.31 -15.12 19.68
C PHE A 215 -11.83 -14.00 18.75
N ALA A 216 -12.29 -12.88 19.32
CA ALA A 216 -12.75 -11.73 18.54
C ALA A 216 -11.64 -11.15 17.63
N ALA A 217 -10.39 -11.13 18.09
CA ALA A 217 -9.26 -10.70 17.27
C ALA A 217 -9.03 -11.67 16.10
N TRP A 218 -9.10 -12.98 16.33
CA TRP A 218 -8.96 -13.99 15.28
C TRP A 218 -10.03 -13.86 14.19
N VAL A 219 -11.28 -13.54 14.54
CA VAL A 219 -12.34 -13.28 13.55
C VAL A 219 -11.99 -12.05 12.70
N LEU A 220 -11.54 -10.96 13.32
CA LEU A 220 -11.13 -9.75 12.61
C LEU A 220 -9.90 -10.00 11.71
N ILE A 221 -8.94 -10.79 12.18
CA ILE A 221 -7.77 -11.21 11.39
C ILE A 221 -8.21 -12.02 10.17
N ALA A 222 -9.13 -12.97 10.33
CA ALA A 222 -9.64 -13.77 9.22
C ALA A 222 -10.36 -12.90 8.16
N LEU A 223 -11.23 -11.98 8.60
CA LEU A 223 -11.89 -11.04 7.71
C LEU A 223 -10.88 -10.11 7.01
N ASN A 224 -9.84 -9.69 7.73
CA ASN A 224 -8.79 -8.84 7.18
C ASN A 224 -7.99 -9.58 6.11
N ILE A 225 -7.60 -10.85 6.34
CA ILE A 225 -6.89 -11.69 5.37
C ILE A 225 -7.73 -11.89 4.10
N LEU A 226 -9.02 -12.21 4.24
CA LEU A 226 -9.92 -12.38 3.09
C LEU A 226 -10.07 -11.08 2.30
N SER A 227 -10.30 -9.97 2.98
CA SER A 227 -10.42 -8.65 2.34
C SER A 227 -9.11 -8.24 1.66
N GLN A 228 -7.97 -8.51 2.30
CA GLN A 228 -6.65 -8.23 1.76
C GLN A 228 -6.37 -9.06 0.51
N PHE A 229 -6.71 -10.35 0.52
CA PHE A 229 -6.58 -11.23 -0.65
C PHE A 229 -7.37 -10.69 -1.84
N TYR A 230 -8.66 -10.39 -1.64
CA TYR A 230 -9.50 -9.79 -2.69
C TYR A 230 -8.95 -8.44 -3.16
N CYS A 231 -8.46 -7.60 -2.25
CA CYS A 231 -7.81 -6.34 -2.58
C CYS A 231 -6.58 -6.56 -3.47
N THR A 232 -5.62 -7.37 -3.05
CA THR A 232 -4.37 -7.59 -3.78
C THR A 232 -4.61 -8.21 -5.14
N HIS A 233 -5.46 -9.24 -5.21
CA HIS A 233 -5.83 -9.87 -6.47
C HIS A 233 -6.45 -8.86 -7.43
N SER A 234 -7.46 -8.09 -6.98
CA SER A 234 -8.15 -7.10 -7.81
C SER A 234 -7.20 -5.99 -8.29
N VAL A 235 -6.23 -5.57 -7.47
CA VAL A 235 -5.23 -4.56 -7.85
C VAL A 235 -4.27 -5.08 -8.89
N HIS A 236 -3.78 -6.31 -8.75
CA HIS A 236 -2.93 -6.94 -9.76
C HIS A 236 -3.68 -7.15 -11.08
N GLU A 237 -4.95 -7.55 -11.02
CA GLU A 237 -5.81 -7.66 -12.20
C GLU A 237 -6.06 -6.30 -12.86
N LEU A 238 -6.38 -5.26 -12.07
CA LEU A 238 -6.55 -3.89 -12.56
C LEU A 238 -5.27 -3.40 -13.25
N ALA A 239 -4.09 -3.71 -12.71
CA ALA A 239 -2.80 -3.37 -13.31
C ALA A 239 -2.55 -4.03 -14.68
N THR A 240 -3.27 -5.10 -15.01
CA THR A 240 -3.21 -5.71 -16.35
C THR A 240 -4.18 -5.08 -17.34
N LYS A 241 -5.34 -4.61 -16.88
CA LYS A 241 -6.41 -4.04 -17.71
C LYS A 241 -6.25 -2.55 -17.97
N GLU A 242 -5.72 -1.84 -16.98
CA GLU A 242 -5.60 -0.38 -16.98
C GLU A 242 -4.13 0.07 -17.08
N THR A 243 -3.94 1.37 -17.33
CA THR A 243 -2.60 1.97 -17.28
C THR A 243 -2.11 2.11 -15.84
N SER A 244 -0.79 2.13 -15.61
CA SER A 244 -0.21 2.31 -14.27
C SER A 244 -0.67 3.62 -13.62
N VAL A 245 -0.91 4.66 -14.42
CA VAL A 245 -1.46 5.94 -13.97
C VAL A 245 -2.90 5.79 -13.47
N THR A 246 -3.77 5.13 -14.24
CA THR A 246 -5.17 4.88 -13.85
C THR A 246 -5.26 4.03 -12.57
N VAL A 247 -4.41 3.00 -12.47
CA VAL A 247 -4.33 2.14 -11.28
C VAL A 247 -3.92 2.98 -10.07
N THR A 248 -2.88 3.81 -10.21
CA THR A 248 -2.41 4.69 -9.14
C THR A 248 -3.51 5.66 -8.71
N PHE A 249 -4.27 6.25 -9.66
CA PHE A 249 -5.41 7.12 -9.36
C PHE A 249 -6.51 6.42 -8.56
N ILE A 250 -6.94 5.25 -9.02
CA ILE A 250 -7.97 4.44 -8.35
C ILE A 250 -7.49 4.09 -6.94
N LEU A 251 -6.24 3.69 -6.78
CA LEU A 251 -5.63 3.38 -5.49
C LEU A 251 -5.54 4.61 -4.57
N THR A 252 -5.26 5.79 -5.09
CA THR A 252 -5.23 7.03 -4.30
C THR A 252 -6.63 7.45 -3.87
N LEU A 253 -7.61 7.35 -4.77
CA LEU A 253 -9.00 7.69 -4.49
C LEU A 253 -9.61 6.73 -3.44
N ARG A 254 -9.25 5.46 -3.49
CA ARG A 254 -9.56 4.44 -2.48
C ARG A 254 -9.00 4.78 -1.10
N LYS A 255 -7.72 5.18 -1.01
CA LYS A 255 -7.10 5.61 0.26
C LYS A 255 -7.85 6.80 0.85
N PHE A 256 -8.24 7.76 0.01
CA PHE A 256 -9.03 8.91 0.40
C PHE A 256 -10.42 8.50 0.94
N ALA A 257 -11.13 7.62 0.23
CA ALA A 257 -12.42 7.09 0.69
C ALA A 257 -12.28 6.35 2.03
N SER A 258 -11.22 5.55 2.18
CA SER A 258 -10.94 4.85 3.44
C SER A 258 -10.69 5.85 4.59
N LEU A 259 -10.03 6.98 4.32
CA LEU A 259 -9.77 8.02 5.32
C LEU A 259 -11.07 8.70 5.78
N LEU A 260 -11.99 8.98 4.86
CA LEU A 260 -13.30 9.53 5.19
C LEU A 260 -14.10 8.57 6.08
N ILE A 261 -14.08 7.27 5.77
CA ILE A 261 -14.73 6.24 6.57
C ILE A 261 -14.09 6.17 7.97
N SER A 262 -12.75 6.10 8.03
CA SER A 262 -11.98 6.09 9.29
C SER A 262 -12.35 7.30 10.17
N THR A 263 -12.39 8.50 9.59
CA THR A 263 -12.77 9.74 10.28
C THR A 263 -14.15 9.65 10.92
N ILE A 264 -15.14 9.19 10.16
CA ILE A 264 -16.54 9.13 10.61
C ILE A 264 -16.70 8.10 11.74
N VAL A 265 -16.03 6.94 11.61
CA VAL A 265 -16.24 5.80 12.51
C VAL A 265 -15.42 5.93 13.80
N PHE A 266 -14.15 6.29 13.72
CA PHE A 266 -13.26 6.37 14.89
C PHE A 266 -13.45 7.66 15.69
N LYS A 267 -14.33 8.57 15.24
CA LYS A 267 -14.57 9.90 15.85
C LYS A 267 -13.25 10.58 16.24
N ASN A 268 -12.24 10.45 15.38
CA ASN A 268 -10.90 10.91 15.69
C ASN A 268 -10.94 12.44 15.80
N ASN A 269 -10.21 13.04 16.73
CA ASN A 269 -10.11 14.49 16.89
C ASN A 269 -9.38 15.08 15.68
N LEU A 270 -10.09 15.23 14.56
CA LEU A 270 -9.58 15.86 13.36
C LEU A 270 -9.38 17.35 13.63
N ASN A 271 -8.14 17.71 13.87
CA ASN A 271 -7.70 19.10 13.82
C ASN A 271 -8.02 19.71 12.43
N ILE A 272 -8.23 21.03 12.39
CA ILE A 272 -8.44 21.83 11.17
C ILE A 272 -7.35 21.55 10.14
N TYR A 273 -6.10 21.37 10.58
CA TYR A 273 -4.98 21.01 9.70
C TYR A 273 -5.17 19.67 8.97
N HIS A 274 -5.76 18.65 9.61
CA HIS A 274 -6.06 17.37 8.95
C HIS A 274 -7.13 17.54 7.88
N VAL A 275 -8.15 18.36 8.13
CA VAL A 275 -9.22 18.64 7.16
C VAL A 275 -8.67 19.39 5.96
N ILE A 276 -7.94 20.49 6.19
CA ILE A 276 -7.32 21.28 5.12
C ILE A 276 -6.32 20.42 4.33
N GLY A 277 -5.45 19.67 5.01
CA GLY A 277 -4.48 18.79 4.37
C GLY A 277 -5.14 17.72 3.50
N THR A 278 -6.23 17.13 3.99
CA THR A 278 -7.02 16.13 3.25
C THR A 278 -7.68 16.72 2.00
N MET A 279 -8.24 17.93 2.09
CA MET A 279 -8.79 18.64 0.93
C MET A 279 -7.71 18.99 -0.09
N LEU A 280 -6.54 19.45 0.35
CA LEU A 280 -5.41 19.74 -0.51
C LEU A 280 -4.93 18.49 -1.27
N VAL A 281 -4.83 17.35 -0.58
CA VAL A 281 -4.47 16.05 -1.18
C VAL A 281 -5.51 15.60 -2.19
N ALA A 282 -6.81 15.79 -1.91
CA ALA A 282 -7.88 15.45 -2.84
C ALA A 282 -7.84 16.32 -4.11
N ILE A 283 -7.75 17.64 -3.97
CA ILE A 283 -7.64 18.57 -5.10
C ILE A 283 -6.36 18.28 -5.88
N GLY A 284 -5.23 18.08 -5.19
CA GLY A 284 -3.95 17.74 -5.80
C GLY A 284 -3.98 16.44 -6.58
N THR A 285 -4.65 15.42 -6.06
CA THR A 285 -4.90 14.16 -6.77
C THR A 285 -5.74 14.41 -8.02
N CYS A 286 -6.84 15.16 -7.90
CA CYS A 286 -7.64 15.54 -9.06
C CYS A 286 -6.82 16.29 -10.10
N VAL A 287 -5.99 17.27 -9.74
CA VAL A 287 -5.13 18.03 -10.69
C VAL A 287 -4.05 17.14 -11.30
N TYR A 288 -3.43 16.28 -10.49
CA TYR A 288 -2.40 15.33 -10.92
C TYR A 288 -2.93 14.36 -11.99
N PHE A 289 -4.21 13.96 -11.90
CA PHE A 289 -4.80 12.96 -12.79
C PHE A 289 -5.76 13.53 -13.86
N ASN A 290 -6.49 14.62 -13.62
CA ASN A 290 -7.46 15.23 -14.56
C ASN A 290 -6.81 15.75 -15.85
N PHE A 291 -5.49 15.78 -15.97
CA PHE A 291 -4.83 16.15 -17.21
C PHE A 291 -4.15 15.00 -17.95
N PHE A 292 -4.33 13.75 -17.51
CA PHE A 292 -3.80 12.59 -18.22
C PHE A 292 -4.74 12.05 -19.32
N SER A 293 -5.70 12.84 -19.79
CA SER A 293 -6.57 12.48 -20.92
C SER A 293 -5.87 12.47 -22.30
N ALA A 294 -4.54 12.67 -22.40
CA ALA A 294 -3.90 12.84 -23.71
C ALA A 294 -2.52 12.17 -23.93
N ARG A 295 -2.14 11.12 -23.19
CA ARG A 295 -1.07 10.22 -23.69
C ARG A 295 -1.40 8.76 -23.39
N ARG A 296 -1.82 8.07 -24.45
CA ARG A 296 -1.84 6.60 -24.58
C ARG A 296 -0.51 6.02 -24.06
N GLN A 297 -0.45 5.62 -22.79
CA GLN A 297 0.26 4.38 -22.50
C GLN A 297 -0.66 3.30 -23.04
N ARG A 298 -0.32 2.73 -24.21
CA ARG A 298 -1.02 1.54 -24.69
C ARG A 298 -0.89 0.49 -23.57
N PRO A 299 -1.97 -0.15 -23.13
CA PRO A 299 -1.83 -1.28 -22.22
C PRO A 299 -0.82 -2.23 -22.87
N VAL A 300 0.26 -2.57 -22.14
CA VAL A 300 1.26 -3.54 -22.65
C VAL A 300 0.48 -4.78 -23.05
N SER A 301 0.56 -5.14 -24.34
CA SER A 301 -0.24 -6.23 -24.91
C SER A 301 -0.03 -7.49 -24.08
N MET A 302 -1.11 -8.22 -23.76
CA MET A 302 -0.93 -9.60 -23.35
C MET A 302 -0.23 -10.30 -24.51
N LYS A 303 0.93 -10.92 -24.24
CA LYS A 303 1.46 -11.90 -25.17
C LYS A 303 0.52 -13.09 -25.03
N THR A 304 -0.25 -13.36 -26.08
CA THR A 304 -0.94 -14.63 -26.24
C THR A 304 0.15 -15.70 -26.24
N GLU A 305 0.08 -16.60 -25.27
CA GLU A 305 0.71 -17.91 -25.36
C GLU A 305 -0.02 -18.77 -26.38
#